data_AF-W1YE79-F1
#
_entry.id   AF-W1YE79-F1
#
_cell.length_a   1.000
_cell.length_b   1.000
_cell.length_c   1.000
_cell.angle_alpha   90.00
_cell.angle_beta   90.00
_cell.angle_gamma   90.00
#
_symmetry.space_group_name_H-M   'P 1'
#
loop_
_entity.id
_entity.type
_entity.pdbx_description
1 polymer ?
#
loop_
_entity_poly.entity_id
_entity_poly.type
_entity_poly.pdbx_seq_one_letter_code
_entity_poly.pdbx_strand_id
1 'polypeptide(L)' 'SVMGRGEAVYLANIDEKAHGLQVLMKHQTGREFTFTDAMVNSVGVVQIKVVDYTAKRRRQFEQDIIMP' A
#
# COMPACT_ATOMS: atom_id res chain seq x y z
N SER A 1 -2.07 14.51 0.91
CA SER A 1 -1.66 13.42 0.01
C SER A 1 -0.22 13.04 0.28
N VAL A 2 0.12 11.79 -0.03
CA VAL A 2 1.49 11.27 -0.04
C VAL A 2 1.73 10.68 -1.42
N MET A 3 2.89 10.95 -2.00
CA MET A 3 3.34 10.32 -3.26
C MET A 3 4.68 9.65 -3.01
N GLY A 4 4.78 8.36 -3.33
CA GLY A 4 6.05 7.63 -3.33
C GLY A 4 6.50 7.34 -4.76
N ARG A 5 7.80 7.42 -5.01
CA ARG A 5 8.45 6.98 -6.24
C ARG A 5 9.32 5.78 -5.94
N GLY A 6 9.29 4.79 -6.82
CA GLY A 6 10.03 3.55 -6.62
C GLY A 6 10.06 2.67 -7.85
N GLU A 7 10.72 1.52 -7.70
CA GLU A 7 10.77 0.46 -8.71
C GLU A 7 9.65 -0.55 -8.46
N ALA A 8 8.92 -0.93 -9.51
CA ALA A 8 7.91 -1.97 -9.45
C ALA A 8 8.53 -3.31 -9.88
N VAL A 9 8.46 -4.31 -9.01
CA VAL A 9 9.04 -5.64 -9.23
C VAL A 9 7.96 -6.70 -9.02
N TYR A 10 7.83 -7.63 -9.98
CA TYR A 10 7.01 -8.82 -9.77
C TYR A 10 7.71 -9.79 -8.82
N LEU A 11 7.01 -10.19 -7.76
CA LEU A 11 7.51 -11.23 -6.86
C LEU A 11 7.32 -12.60 -7.53
N ALA A 12 8.43 -13.32 -7.69
CA ALA A 12 8.44 -14.68 -8.26
C ALA A 12 8.40 -15.77 -7.18
N ASN A 13 8.98 -15.50 -6.01
CA ASN A 13 8.97 -16.42 -4.89
C ASN A 13 7.56 -16.53 -4.27
N ILE A 14 7.08 -17.75 -4.07
CA ILE A 14 5.71 -18.00 -3.60
C ILE A 14 5.49 -17.54 -2.15
N ASP A 15 6.49 -17.69 -1.28
CA ASP A 15 6.43 -17.26 0.12
C ASP A 15 6.38 -15.73 0.21
N GLU A 16 7.17 -15.03 -0.61
CA GLU A 16 7.15 -13.57 -0.69
C GLU A 16 5.79 -13.06 -1.22
N LYS A 17 5.22 -13.73 -2.22
CA LYS A 17 3.87 -13.40 -2.72
C LYS A 17 2.81 -13.62 -1.65
N ALA A 18 2.84 -14.76 -0.96
CA ALA A 18 1.92 -15.08 0.13
C ALA A 18 2.02 -14.04 1.24
N HIS A 19 3.24 -13.69 1.66
CA HIS A 19 3.49 -12.65 2.65
C HIS A 19 2.96 -11.28 2.21
N GLY A 20 3.22 -10.87 0.97
CA GLY A 20 2.69 -9.62 0.42
C GLY A 20 1.15 -9.55 0.46
N LEU A 21 0.47 -10.65 0.13
CA LEU A 21 -0.99 -10.76 0.22
C LEU A 21 -1.49 -10.69 1.66
N GLN A 22 -0.78 -11.30 2.61
CA GLN A 22 -1.12 -11.22 4.04
C GLN A 22 -1.04 -9.78 4.56
N VAL A 23 0.06 -9.08 4.25
CA VAL A 23 0.24 -7.67 4.64
C VAL A 23 -0.86 -6.80 4.04
N LEU A 24 -1.20 -7.02 2.76
CA LEU A 24 -2.26 -6.28 2.09
C LEU A 24 -3.63 -6.52 2.77
N MET A 25 -4.00 -7.79 3.00
CA MET A 25 -5.29 -8.10 3.62
C MET A 25 -5.37 -7.63 5.07
N LYS A 26 -4.28 -7.74 5.83
CA LYS A 26 -4.20 -7.20 7.18
C LYS A 26 -4.41 -5.68 7.19
N HIS A 27 -3.80 -4.96 6.25
CA HIS A 27 -3.99 -3.51 6.14
C HIS A 27 -5.44 -3.13 5.77
N GLN A 28 -6.06 -3.85 4.83
CA GLN A 28 -7.40 -3.53 4.33
C GLN A 28 -8.53 -3.97 5.29
N THR A 29 -8.37 -5.10 5.98
CA THR A 29 -9.44 -5.74 6.75
C THR A 29 -9.16 -5.82 8.26
N GLY A 30 -7.91 -5.58 8.67
CA GLY A 30 -7.48 -5.72 10.06
C GLY A 30 -7.27 -7.17 10.53
N ARG A 31 -7.35 -8.17 9.65
CA ARG A 31 -7.31 -9.60 10.00
C ARG A 31 -6.12 -10.32 9.37
N GLU A 32 -5.65 -11.37 10.04
CA GLU A 32 -4.66 -12.31 9.50
C GLU A 32 -5.34 -13.32 8.57
N PHE A 33 -4.68 -13.65 7.46
CA PHE A 33 -5.13 -14.64 6.48
C PHE A 33 -4.00 -15.61 6.16
N THR A 34 -4.36 -16.84 5.79
CA THR A 34 -3.41 -17.82 5.24
C THR A 34 -3.88 -18.17 3.83
N PHE A 35 -2.95 -18.23 2.89
CA PHE A 35 -3.24 -18.56 1.50
C PHE A 35 -2.61 -19.88 1.13
N THR A 36 -3.31 -20.68 0.33
CA THR A 36 -2.73 -21.88 -0.28
C THR A 36 -1.93 -21.50 -1.51
N ASP A 37 -0.95 -22.34 -1.87
CA ASP A 37 -0.10 -22.12 -3.05
C ASP A 37 -0.90 -21.90 -4.34
N ALA A 38 -2.01 -22.63 -4.51
CA ALA A 38 -2.89 -22.47 -5.66
C ALA A 38 -3.52 -21.06 -5.74
N MET A 39 -3.92 -20.49 -4.60
CA MET A 39 -4.45 -19.12 -4.54
C MET A 39 -3.37 -18.08 -4.80
N VAL A 40 -2.14 -18.31 -4.32
CA VAL A 40 -1.01 -17.39 -4.53
C VAL A 40 -0.54 -17.41 -5.98
N ASN A 41 -0.55 -18.57 -6.63
CA ASN A 41 -0.11 -18.73 -8.02
C ASN A 41 -1.09 -18.17 -9.05
N SER A 42 -2.36 -18.00 -8.70
CA SER A 42 -3.36 -17.42 -9.63
C SER A 42 -3.24 -15.91 -9.81
N VAL A 43 -2.48 -15.22 -8.95
CA VAL A 43 -2.32 -13.76 -8.96
C VAL A 43 -0.86 -13.34 -9.10
N GLY A 44 -0.62 -12.24 -9.81
CA GLY A 44 0.68 -11.55 -9.80
C GLY A 44 0.74 -10.56 -8.63
N VAL A 45 1.81 -10.61 -7.84
CA VAL A 45 2.05 -9.65 -6.76
C VAL A 45 3.18 -8.72 -7.17
N VAL A 46 2.92 -7.41 -7.14
CA VAL A 46 3.91 -6.38 -7.46
C VAL A 46 4.34 -5.70 -6.16
N GLN A 47 5.62 -5.78 -5.87
CA GLN A 47 6.25 -4.99 -4.81
C GLN A 47 6.74 -3.68 -5.40
N ILE A 48 6.41 -2.56 -4.74
CA ILE A 48 7.01 -1.26 -5.06
C ILE A 48 8.12 -0.98 -4.04
N LYS A 49 9.38 -0.99 -4.49
CA LYS A 49 10.54 -0.58 -3.70
C LYS A 49 10.64 0.94 -3.74
N VAL A 50 10.05 1.60 -2.73
CA VAL A 50 10.03 3.06 -2.63
C VAL A 50 11.44 3.59 -2.38
N VAL A 51 11.90 4.49 -3.24
CA VAL A 51 13.20 5.17 -3.15
C VAL A 51 13.06 6.56 -2.52
N ASP A 52 11.99 7.27 -2.87
CA ASP A 52 11.67 8.58 -2.32
C ASP A 52 10.17 8.73 -2.11
N TYR A 53 9.78 9.60 -1.18
CA TYR A 53 8.39 9.97 -0.99
C TYR A 53 8.25 11.43 -0.54
N THR A 54 7.15 12.05 -0.95
CA THR A 54 6.79 13.41 -0.61
C THR A 54 5.38 13.45 -0.02
N ALA A 55 5.12 14.41 0.87
CA ALA A 55 3.83 14.59 1.48
C ALA A 55 3.40 16.06 1.41
N LYS A 56 2.11 16.27 1.12
CA LYS A 56 1.47 17.59 1.14
C LYS A 56 0.21 17.52 1.97
N ARG A 57 0.03 18.48 2.89
CA ARG A 57 -1.19 18.64 3.68
C ARG A 57 -1.75 20.03 3.43
N ARG A 58 -3.00 20.12 2.98
CA ARG A 58 -3.73 21.40 2.98
C ARG A 58 -4.07 21.71 4.44
N ARG A 59 -3.60 22.85 4.96
CA ARG A 59 -4.08 23.39 6.23
C ARG A 59 -5.35 24.18 5.92
N GLN A 60 -6.44 23.90 6.61
CA GLN A 60 -7.61 24.78 6.60
C GLN A 60 -7.17 26.04 7.37
N PHE A 61 -7.22 27.22 6.75
CA PHE A 61 -7.05 28.48 7.47
C PHE A 61 -8.41 28.85 8.11
N GLU A 62 -8.43 29.20 9.38
CA GLU A 62 -9.58 29.71 10.15
C GLU A 62 -10.06 31.12 9.68
N GLN A 63 -10.04 31.39 8.37
CA GLN A 63 -10.38 32.71 7.82
C GLN A 63 -11.84 32.86 7.37
N ASP A 64 -12.69 31.84 7.55
CA ASP A 64 -14.14 31.95 7.28
C ASP A 64 -14.95 32.52 8.46
N ILE A 65 -14.30 32.97 9.55
CA ILE A 65 -15.01 33.48 10.75
C ILE A 65 -15.11 35.02 10.76
N ILE A 66 -14.38 35.77 9.93
CA ILE A 66 -14.52 37.23 9.91
C ILE A 66 -14.40 37.78 8.49
N MET A 67 -15.54 37.94 7.82
CA MET A 67 -15.82 39.10 6.98
C MET A 67 -17.31 39.45 7.15
N PRO A 68 -17.64 40.75 7.14
CA PRO A 68 -18.63 41.42 8.03
C PRO A 68 -20.09 41.06 7.81
#